data_AF-A0A444V6L9-F1
#
_entry.id   AF-A0A444V6L9-F1
#
_cell.length_a   1.000
_cell.length_b   1.000
_cell.length_c   1.000
_cell.angle_alpha   90.00
_cell.angle_beta   90.00
_cell.angle_gamma   90.00
#
_symmetry.space_group_name_H-M   'P 1'
#
loop_
_entity.id
_entity.type
_entity.pdbx_description
1 polymer ?
#
loop_
_entity_poly.entity_id
_entity_poly.type
_entity_poly.pdbx_seq_one_letter_code
_entity_poly.pdbx_strand_id
1 'polypeptide(L)'
;MIMDFKETLRDEKSQDFKDLSDKVSRDLDGVYIVLYPDDFVRAVVRRFRPGSVIPEVDLEFKANSTTPSNTDIVRALYTAVTGSGNLGDLVLDKTSITSNTASVNTLPPLRIVTEFLLTDGFTPGLSSSISAESIQLNDKINNWHLLIVFSLDPTENQAQFQMFPFSLRILNKDFSDGLSNRGSTEFKELSTQVTTSIKKLFGNEKGFSEVYVMKLTKGSVIASTEVTFSPASTSPSRVSQILLNGIPSLETEGLKIDPTSINPPVPSTPRPFPGFAVAIIVLCGLAILIIPILIIVALKTGLFKKLAQAFSLRSPDYYDF
;
A
#
# COMPACT_ATOMS: atom_id res chain seq x y z
N MET A 1 9.19 25.67 -14.13
CA MET A 1 10.41 26.51 -14.16
C MET A 1 11.13 26.27 -12.84
N ILE A 2 12.42 25.94 -12.86
CA ILE A 2 13.20 25.72 -11.63
C ILE A 2 13.42 27.10 -10.99
N MET A 3 13.18 27.21 -9.69
CA MET A 3 13.38 28.47 -8.96
C MET A 3 14.85 28.63 -8.60
N ASP A 4 15.48 29.70 -9.09
CA ASP A 4 16.87 30.02 -8.79
C ASP A 4 17.02 30.63 -7.39
N PHE A 5 18.13 30.30 -6.72
CA PHE A 5 18.44 30.85 -5.40
C PHE A 5 18.87 32.31 -5.52
N LYS A 6 18.16 33.21 -4.82
CA LYS A 6 18.54 34.61 -4.67
C LYS A 6 19.22 34.84 -3.32
N GLU A 7 20.25 35.68 -3.28
CA GLU A 7 20.95 36.01 -2.03
C GLU A 7 20.05 36.68 -0.98
N THR A 8 18.98 37.36 -1.41
CA THR A 8 17.95 37.91 -0.52
C THR A 8 17.28 36.85 0.34
N LEU A 9 17.19 35.59 -0.12
CA LEU A 9 16.64 34.46 0.64
C LEU A 9 17.50 34.03 1.84
N ARG A 10 18.69 34.62 2.03
CA ARG A 10 19.49 34.42 3.25
C ARG A 10 19.05 35.32 4.39
N ASP A 11 18.39 36.43 4.09
CA ASP A 11 17.93 37.39 5.09
C ASP A 11 16.45 37.15 5.41
N GLU A 12 16.19 36.63 6.61
CA GLU A 12 14.83 36.36 7.13
C GLU A 12 13.95 37.61 7.17
N LYS A 13 14.55 38.81 7.17
CA LYS A 13 13.83 40.07 7.18
C LYS A 13 13.45 40.56 5.79
N SER A 14 14.08 40.01 4.75
CA SER A 14 13.81 40.38 3.37
C SER A 14 12.39 40.01 2.95
N GLN A 15 11.85 40.76 1.98
CA GLN A 15 10.53 40.47 1.45
C GLN A 15 10.52 39.13 0.69
N ASP A 16 11.55 38.86 -0.10
CA ASP A 16 11.69 37.61 -0.84
C ASP A 16 11.67 36.38 0.08
N PHE A 17 12.31 36.46 1.26
CA PHE A 17 12.27 35.38 2.24
C PHE A 17 10.86 35.19 2.79
N LYS A 18 10.21 36.27 3.24
CA LYS A 18 8.87 36.21 3.84
C LYS A 18 7.84 35.67 2.86
N ASP A 19 7.83 36.18 1.63
CA ASP A 19 6.89 35.75 0.59
C ASP A 19 7.04 34.26 0.29
N LEU A 20 8.28 33.78 0.13
CA LEU A 20 8.53 32.37 -0.16
C LEU A 20 8.29 31.48 1.05
N SER A 21 8.66 31.92 2.25
CA SER A 21 8.43 31.22 3.52
C SER A 21 6.93 31.02 3.75
N ASP A 22 6.14 32.08 3.65
CA ASP A 22 4.69 32.03 3.83
C ASP A 22 4.03 31.10 2.81
N LYS A 23 4.57 31.10 1.58
CA LYS A 23 4.09 30.22 0.53
C LYS A 23 4.41 28.75 0.81
N VAL A 24 5.66 28.42 1.13
CA VAL A 24 6.09 27.05 1.45
C VAL A 24 5.33 26.54 2.69
N SER A 25 5.24 27.33 3.75
CA SER A 25 4.51 26.98 4.97
C SER A 25 3.04 26.69 4.66
N ARG A 26 2.35 27.58 3.94
CA ARG A 26 0.93 27.39 3.59
C ARG A 26 0.68 26.13 2.76
N ASP A 27 1.53 25.85 1.78
CA ASP A 27 1.35 24.69 0.91
C ASP A 27 1.64 23.39 1.69
N LEU A 28 2.64 23.38 2.59
CA LEU A 28 2.91 22.25 3.50
C LEU A 28 1.79 22.07 4.53
N ASP A 29 1.25 23.16 5.08
CA ASP A 29 0.13 23.13 6.01
C ASP A 29 -1.07 22.44 5.36
N GLY A 30 -1.37 22.77 4.10
CA GLY A 30 -2.44 22.13 3.34
C GLY A 30 -2.27 20.62 3.17
N VAL A 31 -1.04 20.12 3.13
CA VAL A 31 -0.75 18.68 3.06
C VAL A 31 -0.93 18.04 4.44
N TYR A 32 -0.27 18.56 5.46
CA TYR A 32 -0.17 17.90 6.76
C TYR A 32 -1.41 18.07 7.63
N ILE A 33 -2.20 19.13 7.44
CA ILE A 33 -3.49 19.30 8.12
C ILE A 33 -4.51 18.24 7.68
N VAL A 34 -4.44 17.79 6.43
CA VAL A 34 -5.33 16.73 5.91
C VAL A 34 -4.93 15.38 6.49
N LEU A 35 -3.62 15.15 6.65
CA LEU A 35 -3.09 13.87 7.11
C LEU A 35 -3.09 13.72 8.64
N TYR A 36 -2.96 14.82 9.37
CA TYR A 36 -2.89 14.86 10.82
C TYR A 36 -3.79 15.96 11.39
N PRO A 37 -5.12 15.92 11.14
CA PRO A 37 -6.03 17.03 11.41
C PRO A 37 -6.10 17.43 12.89
N ASP A 38 -5.92 16.46 13.78
CA ASP A 38 -6.02 16.68 15.22
C ASP A 38 -4.68 17.04 15.88
N ASP A 39 -3.55 16.74 15.23
CA ASP A 39 -2.22 16.75 15.85
C ASP A 39 -1.26 17.79 15.24
N PHE A 40 -1.38 18.07 13.95
CA PHE A 40 -0.52 19.02 13.25
C PHE A 40 -0.88 20.46 13.63
N VAL A 41 0.16 21.29 13.84
CA VAL A 41 0.00 22.70 14.23
C VAL A 41 0.33 23.60 13.05
N ARG A 42 1.54 23.50 12.48
CA ARG A 42 2.02 24.29 11.33
C ARG A 42 3.39 23.83 10.85
N ALA A 43 3.74 24.25 9.63
CA ALA A 43 5.08 24.21 9.06
C ALA A 43 5.78 25.56 9.23
N VAL A 44 7.03 25.55 9.71
CA VAL A 44 7.85 26.74 9.93
C VAL A 44 9.13 26.64 9.12
N VAL A 45 9.27 27.49 8.09
CA VAL A 45 10.53 27.58 7.34
C VAL A 45 11.60 28.26 8.20
N ARG A 46 12.72 27.58 8.41
CA ARG A 46 13.88 28.09 9.16
C ARG A 46 14.79 28.92 8.29
N ARG A 47 15.12 28.38 7.11
CA ARG A 47 16.03 29.03 6.15
C ARG A 47 15.91 28.39 4.78
N PHE A 48 16.45 29.09 3.79
CA PHE A 48 16.68 28.54 2.45
C PHE A 48 18.18 28.31 2.23
N ARG A 49 18.51 27.22 1.53
CA ARG A 49 19.88 26.88 1.17
C ARG A 49 20.11 26.91 -0.34
N PRO A 50 21.34 27.25 -0.78
CA PRO A 50 21.72 27.23 -2.18
C PRO A 50 21.88 25.80 -2.71
N GLY A 51 21.38 25.58 -3.92
CA GLY A 51 21.34 24.28 -4.61
C GLY A 51 20.04 24.14 -5.41
N SER A 52 19.66 25.19 -6.14
CA SER A 52 18.27 25.69 -6.25
C SER A 52 17.78 26.25 -4.91
N VAL A 53 16.47 26.40 -4.68
CA VAL A 53 15.95 26.83 -3.39
C VAL A 53 15.55 25.62 -2.54
N ILE A 54 16.36 25.29 -1.53
CA ILE A 54 16.11 24.18 -0.61
C ILE A 54 15.55 24.74 0.72
N PRO A 55 14.26 24.56 1.04
CA PRO A 55 13.71 24.97 2.33
C PRO A 55 14.09 23.97 3.43
N GLU A 56 14.62 24.46 4.54
CA GLU A 56 14.69 23.71 5.80
C GLU A 56 13.48 24.08 6.65
N VAL A 57 12.62 23.11 6.96
CA VAL A 57 11.31 23.34 7.57
C VAL A 57 11.15 22.47 8.81
N ASP A 58 10.69 23.09 9.90
CA ASP A 58 10.25 22.39 11.11
C ASP A 58 8.73 22.17 11.02
N LEU A 59 8.28 20.93 11.20
CA LEU A 59 6.86 20.60 11.32
C LEU A 59 6.50 20.51 12.81
N GLU A 60 5.61 21.37 13.27
CA GLU A 60 5.19 21.42 14.66
C GLU A 60 3.93 20.57 14.86
N PHE A 61 3.97 19.70 15.88
CA PHE A 61 2.85 18.86 16.32
C PHE A 61 2.52 19.16 17.79
N LYS A 62 1.29 18.89 18.21
CA LYS A 62 0.87 19.07 19.61
C LYS A 62 1.69 18.18 20.55
N ALA A 63 2.07 18.71 21.71
CA ALA A 63 2.97 18.06 22.67
C ALA A 63 2.47 16.71 23.24
N ASN A 64 1.15 16.45 23.18
CA ASN A 64 0.54 15.21 23.69
C ASN A 64 0.05 14.29 22.56
N SER A 65 0.45 14.55 21.31
CA SER A 65 0.12 13.71 20.16
C SER A 65 1.13 12.59 19.97
N THR A 66 0.73 11.51 19.30
CA THR A 66 1.70 10.56 18.73
C THR A 66 2.41 11.23 17.57
N THR A 67 3.61 11.75 17.80
CA THR A 67 4.41 12.39 16.76
C THR A 67 4.65 11.41 15.60
N PRO A 68 4.31 11.78 14.35
CA PRO A 68 4.58 10.93 13.19
C PRO A 68 6.06 10.65 13.04
N SER A 69 6.41 9.47 12.54
CA SER A 69 7.82 9.15 12.27
C SER A 69 8.36 9.95 11.07
N ASN A 70 9.67 10.19 11.01
CA ASN A 70 10.31 10.83 9.84
C ASN A 70 9.94 10.13 8.52
N THR A 71 9.79 8.80 8.57
CA THR A 71 9.35 7.95 7.45
C THR A 71 7.93 8.28 7.00
N ASP A 72 7.02 8.48 7.94
CA ASP A 72 5.61 8.79 7.63
C ASP A 72 5.49 10.20 7.07
N ILE A 73 6.26 11.16 7.59
CA ILE A 73 6.36 12.54 7.08
C ILE A 73 6.85 12.56 5.63
N VAL A 74 7.95 11.87 5.32
CA VAL A 74 8.49 11.81 3.95
C VAL A 74 7.49 11.15 3.01
N ARG A 75 6.88 10.04 3.44
CA ARG A 75 5.88 9.33 2.63
C ARG A 75 4.63 10.18 2.39
N ALA A 76 4.16 10.89 3.41
CA ALA A 76 3.03 11.81 3.36
C ALA A 76 3.24 12.90 2.31
N LEU A 77 4.35 13.65 2.41
CA LEU A 77 4.63 14.72 1.45
C LEU A 77 4.84 14.18 0.05
N TYR A 78 5.59 13.08 -0.10
CA TYR A 78 5.80 12.45 -1.38
C TYR A 78 4.47 12.05 -2.03
N THR A 79 3.57 11.42 -1.25
CA THR A 79 2.22 11.02 -1.69
C THR A 79 1.40 12.23 -2.15
N ALA A 80 1.46 13.33 -1.40
CA ALA A 80 0.69 14.54 -1.72
C ALA A 80 1.14 15.23 -3.03
N VAL A 81 2.42 15.11 -3.39
CA VAL A 81 2.98 15.74 -4.60
C VAL A 81 3.12 14.77 -5.77
N THR A 82 2.71 13.51 -5.61
CA THR A 82 2.89 12.48 -6.63
C THR A 82 2.07 12.77 -7.87
N GLY A 83 0.78 13.10 -7.72
CA GLY A 83 -0.12 13.37 -8.83
C GLY A 83 0.09 14.71 -9.51
N SER A 84 0.27 15.78 -8.74
CA SER A 84 0.45 17.14 -9.26
C SER A 84 1.87 17.43 -9.76
N GLY A 85 2.87 16.73 -9.24
CA GLY A 85 4.27 17.11 -9.44
C GLY A 85 4.77 18.23 -8.52
N ASN A 86 3.84 18.90 -7.83
CA ASN A 86 4.07 20.21 -7.26
C ASN A 86 3.48 20.30 -5.85
N LEU A 87 4.10 21.14 -5.02
CA LEU A 87 3.54 21.61 -3.76
C LEU A 87 2.93 22.99 -4.03
N GLY A 88 1.61 23.01 -4.21
CA GLY A 88 0.93 24.16 -4.82
C GLY A 88 1.44 24.40 -6.25
N ASP A 89 1.89 25.61 -6.54
CA ASP A 89 2.58 26.00 -7.78
C ASP A 89 4.11 25.85 -7.70
N LEU A 90 4.68 25.33 -6.60
CA LEU A 90 6.12 25.02 -6.51
C LEU A 90 6.41 23.67 -7.13
N VAL A 91 7.21 23.67 -8.20
CA VAL A 91 7.74 22.45 -8.80
C VAL A 91 8.83 21.87 -7.89
N LEU A 92 8.67 20.62 -7.48
CA LEU A 92 9.60 19.93 -6.59
C LEU A 92 10.37 18.82 -7.32
N ASP A 93 11.63 18.63 -6.95
CA ASP A 93 12.28 17.33 -7.16
C ASP A 93 11.78 16.37 -6.08
N LYS A 94 10.86 15.47 -6.46
CA LYS A 94 10.24 14.51 -5.54
C LYS A 94 11.28 13.58 -4.90
N THR A 95 12.40 13.33 -5.58
CA THR A 95 13.44 12.43 -5.09
C THR A 95 14.36 13.08 -4.05
N SER A 96 14.31 14.41 -3.93
CA SER A 96 15.08 15.17 -2.94
C SER A 96 14.36 15.33 -1.60
N ILE A 97 13.13 14.82 -1.46
CA ILE A 97 12.36 14.93 -0.21
C ILE A 97 13.02 14.06 0.86
N THR A 98 13.36 14.69 1.98
CA THR A 98 14.01 14.07 3.13
C THR A 98 13.47 14.66 4.43
N SER A 99 13.55 13.87 5.50
CA SER A 99 13.33 14.34 6.88
C SER A 99 14.31 13.59 7.78
N ASN A 100 15.31 14.30 8.30
CA ASN A 100 16.34 13.76 9.17
C ASN A 100 16.93 12.43 8.64
N THR A 101 16.56 11.30 9.27
CA THR A 101 17.04 9.96 8.96
C THR A 101 16.30 9.25 7.84
N ALA A 102 15.24 9.85 7.27
CA ALA A 102 14.43 9.29 6.21
C ALA A 102 14.58 10.06 4.89
N SER A 103 14.58 9.33 3.78
CA SER A 103 14.58 9.86 2.42
C SER A 103 13.65 9.02 1.56
N VAL A 104 13.05 9.63 0.53
CA VAL A 104 12.24 8.91 -0.48
C VAL A 104 12.99 7.69 -1.04
N ASN A 105 14.30 7.80 -1.21
CA ASN A 105 15.14 6.74 -1.77
C ASN A 105 15.44 5.60 -0.78
N THR A 106 15.13 5.79 0.50
CA THR A 106 15.44 4.85 1.59
C THR A 106 14.21 4.54 2.45
N LEU A 107 13.00 4.84 1.96
CA LEU A 107 11.77 4.55 2.70
C LEU A 107 11.62 3.02 2.89
N PRO A 108 11.34 2.55 4.12
CA PRO A 108 10.99 1.16 4.34
C PRO A 108 9.62 0.85 3.69
N PRO A 109 9.35 -0.42 3.38
CA PRO A 109 8.11 -0.82 2.76
C PRO A 109 6.95 -0.60 3.73
N LEU A 110 5.80 -0.20 3.17
CA LEU A 110 4.62 0.11 3.95
C LEU A 110 3.99 -1.19 4.49
N ARG A 111 3.90 -1.32 5.82
CA ARG A 111 3.20 -2.44 6.46
C ARG A 111 1.72 -2.09 6.61
N ILE A 112 0.89 -2.59 5.70
CA ILE A 112 -0.56 -2.46 5.80
C ILE A 112 -1.10 -3.60 6.66
N VAL A 113 -1.69 -3.26 7.81
CA VAL A 113 -2.46 -4.21 8.63
C VAL A 113 -3.93 -3.98 8.32
N THR A 114 -4.56 -4.96 7.68
CA THR A 114 -5.98 -4.94 7.34
C THR A 114 -6.76 -5.81 8.32
N GLU A 115 -7.75 -5.21 8.98
CA GLU A 115 -8.76 -5.89 9.78
C GLU A 115 -10.11 -5.63 9.11
N PHE A 116 -10.87 -6.68 8.81
CA PHE A 116 -12.17 -6.55 8.17
C PHE A 116 -13.12 -7.63 8.67
N LEU A 117 -14.40 -7.25 8.77
CA LEU A 117 -15.47 -8.16 9.14
C LEU A 117 -15.92 -8.92 7.88
N LEU A 118 -15.88 -10.25 7.94
CA LEU A 118 -16.48 -11.09 6.90
C LEU A 118 -18.00 -11.11 7.09
N THR A 119 -18.74 -10.78 6.04
CA THR A 119 -20.22 -10.89 6.02
C THR A 119 -20.70 -12.30 5.69
N ASP A 120 -19.81 -13.20 5.25
CA ASP A 120 -20.13 -14.61 5.05
C ASP A 120 -20.45 -15.26 6.41
N GLY A 121 -21.54 -16.03 6.45
CA GLY A 121 -21.98 -16.70 7.68
C GLY A 121 -20.94 -17.69 8.21
N PHE A 122 -20.78 -17.74 9.54
CA PHE A 122 -19.88 -18.70 10.18
C PHE A 122 -20.36 -20.14 9.92
N THR A 123 -19.60 -20.92 9.16
CA THR A 123 -19.82 -22.36 9.03
C THR A 123 -19.03 -23.10 10.11
N PRO A 124 -19.51 -24.26 10.63
CA PRO A 124 -18.76 -25.05 11.60
C PRO A 124 -17.36 -25.45 11.11
N GLY A 125 -17.14 -25.55 9.80
CA GLY A 125 -15.80 -25.78 9.23
C GLY A 125 -14.80 -24.68 9.59
N LEU A 126 -15.23 -23.43 9.79
CA LEU A 126 -14.35 -22.31 10.12
C LEU A 126 -13.86 -22.31 11.58
N SER A 127 -14.40 -23.18 12.45
CA SER A 127 -13.89 -23.32 13.83
C SER A 127 -12.54 -24.03 13.88
N SER A 128 -12.13 -24.67 12.79
CA SER A 128 -10.85 -25.36 12.65
C SER A 128 -10.03 -24.69 11.55
N SER A 129 -8.82 -24.25 11.88
CA SER A 129 -7.99 -23.50 10.93
C SER A 129 -7.51 -24.32 9.73
N ILE A 130 -7.72 -25.64 9.76
CA ILE A 130 -7.23 -26.63 8.79
C ILE A 130 -8.33 -27.27 7.96
N SER A 131 -9.58 -26.89 8.22
CA SER A 131 -10.68 -27.31 7.38
C SER A 131 -10.49 -26.79 5.96
N ALA A 132 -11.11 -27.47 5.00
CA ALA A 132 -11.10 -27.02 3.62
C ALA A 132 -11.70 -25.60 3.51
N GLU A 133 -12.71 -25.30 4.32
CA GLU A 133 -13.41 -24.02 4.38
C GLU A 133 -12.49 -22.90 4.90
N SER A 134 -11.72 -23.14 5.96
CA SER A 134 -10.77 -22.16 6.52
C SER A 134 -9.61 -21.90 5.57
N ILE A 135 -9.07 -22.95 4.95
CA ILE A 135 -7.99 -22.82 3.97
C ILE A 135 -8.47 -22.04 2.73
N GLN A 136 -9.66 -22.34 2.21
CA GLN A 136 -10.24 -21.61 1.09
C GLN A 136 -10.53 -20.14 1.43
N LEU A 137 -11.02 -19.87 2.64
CA LEU A 137 -11.23 -18.50 3.10
C LEU A 137 -9.91 -17.74 3.21
N ASN A 138 -8.87 -18.35 3.80
CA ASN A 138 -7.54 -17.76 3.89
C ASN A 138 -6.93 -17.51 2.50
N ASP A 139 -7.12 -18.42 1.55
CA ASP A 139 -6.70 -18.23 0.16
C ASP A 139 -7.45 -17.07 -0.51
N LYS A 140 -8.77 -16.94 -0.29
CA LYS A 140 -9.56 -15.78 -0.76
C LYS A 140 -9.05 -14.48 -0.15
N ILE A 141 -8.78 -14.46 1.16
CA ILE A 141 -8.25 -13.29 1.88
C ILE A 141 -6.87 -12.90 1.34
N ASN A 142 -5.97 -13.87 1.19
CA ASN A 142 -4.64 -13.61 0.65
C ASN A 142 -4.71 -13.12 -0.80
N ASN A 143 -5.58 -13.71 -1.62
CA ASN A 143 -5.81 -13.26 -2.99
C ASN A 143 -6.42 -11.83 -3.02
N TRP A 144 -7.30 -11.51 -2.08
CA TRP A 144 -7.88 -10.18 -1.94
C TRP A 144 -6.85 -9.15 -1.46
N HIS A 145 -5.96 -9.52 -0.53
CA HIS A 145 -4.83 -8.67 -0.13
C HIS A 145 -3.86 -8.43 -1.27
N LEU A 146 -3.53 -9.46 -2.07
CA LEU A 146 -2.76 -9.27 -3.30
C LEU A 146 -3.48 -8.27 -4.22
N LEU A 147 -4.79 -8.43 -4.43
CA LEU A 147 -5.58 -7.48 -5.23
C LEU A 147 -5.57 -6.06 -4.66
N ILE A 148 -5.63 -5.86 -3.34
CA ILE A 148 -5.54 -4.53 -2.70
C ILE A 148 -4.15 -3.91 -2.92
N VAL A 149 -3.07 -4.66 -2.70
CA VAL A 149 -1.69 -4.20 -2.97
C VAL A 149 -1.51 -3.87 -4.46
N PHE A 150 -2.14 -4.62 -5.36
CA PHE A 150 -2.17 -4.33 -6.80
C PHE A 150 -3.20 -3.26 -7.23
N SER A 151 -4.16 -2.89 -6.36
CA SER A 151 -5.27 -1.95 -6.61
C SER A 151 -5.00 -0.55 -6.07
N LEU A 152 -3.96 -0.36 -5.26
CA LEU A 152 -3.37 0.96 -5.09
C LEU A 152 -2.82 1.38 -6.47
N ASP A 153 -3.41 2.43 -7.03
CA ASP A 153 -3.40 2.86 -8.43
C ASP A 153 -2.05 2.68 -9.20
N PRO A 154 -2.04 2.20 -10.47
CA PRO A 154 -0.84 2.08 -11.30
C PRO A 154 -0.36 3.41 -11.92
N THR A 155 -0.93 4.53 -11.52
CA THR A 155 -0.53 5.86 -11.95
C THR A 155 -0.20 6.68 -10.73
N GLU A 156 1.02 6.55 -10.23
CA GLU A 156 1.74 7.55 -9.42
C GLU A 156 2.92 6.86 -8.75
N ASN A 157 4.07 7.55 -8.74
CA ASN A 157 5.27 7.08 -8.08
C ASN A 157 5.01 6.91 -6.57
N GLN A 158 4.40 5.83 -6.12
CA GLN A 158 4.81 5.23 -4.85
C GLN A 158 6.23 4.72 -5.07
N ALA A 159 7.11 4.73 -4.05
CA ALA A 159 8.45 4.16 -4.20
C ALA A 159 8.32 2.79 -4.89
N GLN A 160 8.75 2.71 -6.17
CA GLN A 160 8.36 1.61 -7.05
C GLN A 160 9.18 0.39 -6.67
N PHE A 161 8.75 -0.35 -5.66
CA PHE A 161 9.48 -1.54 -5.27
C PHE A 161 9.28 -2.63 -6.31
N GLN A 162 10.37 -3.32 -6.66
CA GLN A 162 10.33 -4.51 -7.47
C GLN A 162 10.21 -5.72 -6.55
N MET A 163 9.08 -6.43 -6.69
CA MET A 163 8.78 -7.63 -5.93
C MET A 163 9.19 -8.87 -6.72
N PHE A 164 9.86 -9.79 -6.04
CA PHE A 164 10.30 -11.06 -6.61
C PHE A 164 9.70 -12.21 -5.79
N PRO A 165 8.55 -12.77 -6.22
CA PRO A 165 7.98 -13.95 -5.59
C PRO A 165 8.79 -15.20 -5.98
N PHE A 166 9.07 -16.04 -5.00
CA PHE A 166 9.69 -17.35 -5.18
C PHE A 166 9.15 -18.37 -4.17
N SER A 167 9.38 -19.65 -4.42
CA SER A 167 9.01 -20.73 -3.50
C SER A 167 10.24 -21.45 -3.01
N LEU A 168 10.26 -21.83 -1.74
CA LEU A 168 11.30 -22.63 -1.12
C LEU A 168 10.68 -23.88 -0.51
N ARG A 169 11.15 -25.06 -0.91
CA ARG A 169 10.76 -26.31 -0.26
C ARG A 169 11.75 -26.64 0.85
N ILE A 170 11.27 -26.68 2.09
CA ILE A 170 12.05 -26.94 3.29
C ILE A 170 11.95 -28.42 3.64
N LEU A 171 13.02 -29.17 3.42
CA LEU A 171 13.09 -30.63 3.48
C LEU A 171 13.11 -31.20 4.90
N ASN A 172 13.63 -30.45 5.86
CA ASN A 172 13.75 -30.87 7.27
C ASN A 172 12.61 -30.33 8.15
N LYS A 173 11.49 -29.94 7.55
CA LYS A 173 10.29 -29.50 8.24
C LYS A 173 9.08 -30.24 7.66
N ASP A 174 8.37 -30.92 8.54
CA ASP A 174 7.10 -31.53 8.21
C ASP A 174 5.99 -30.48 8.23
N PHE A 175 5.06 -30.61 7.30
CA PHE A 175 3.91 -29.74 7.26
C PHE A 175 2.94 -30.15 8.37
N SER A 176 2.71 -29.24 9.33
CA SER A 176 1.63 -29.37 10.29
C SER A 176 0.48 -28.46 9.91
N ASP A 177 -0.69 -28.84 10.39
CA ASP A 177 -1.94 -28.13 10.26
C ASP A 177 -1.87 -26.66 10.70
N GLY A 178 -1.13 -26.37 11.78
CA GLY A 178 -0.87 -25.01 12.25
C GLY A 178 -0.17 -24.12 11.22
N LEU A 179 0.65 -24.68 10.32
CA LEU A 179 1.37 -23.91 9.29
C LEU A 179 0.48 -23.38 8.17
N SER A 180 -0.78 -23.83 8.07
CA SER A 180 -1.74 -23.21 7.16
C SER A 180 -2.31 -21.89 7.69
N ASN A 181 -2.20 -21.65 9.00
CA ASN A 181 -2.83 -20.54 9.71
C ASN A 181 -1.82 -19.47 10.09
N ARG A 182 -1.89 -18.29 9.48
CA ARG A 182 -0.99 -17.16 9.77
C ARG A 182 -1.03 -16.68 11.23
N GLY A 183 -2.14 -16.94 11.93
CA GLY A 183 -2.32 -16.58 13.33
C GLY A 183 -1.68 -17.56 14.31
N SER A 184 -1.35 -18.79 13.87
CA SER A 184 -0.80 -19.84 14.74
C SER A 184 0.62 -19.52 15.19
N THR A 185 1.01 -20.14 16.31
CA THR A 185 2.38 -20.03 16.82
C THR A 185 3.35 -20.69 15.85
N GLU A 186 2.97 -21.84 15.28
CA GLU A 186 3.80 -22.62 14.36
C GLU A 186 4.10 -21.84 13.07
N PHE A 187 3.10 -21.17 12.48
CA PHE A 187 3.31 -20.33 11.32
C PHE A 187 4.20 -19.15 11.67
N LYS A 188 3.94 -18.45 12.78
CA LYS A 188 4.72 -17.28 13.20
C LYS A 188 6.18 -17.65 13.42
N GLU A 189 6.45 -18.71 14.16
CA GLU A 189 7.82 -19.17 14.43
C GLU A 189 8.54 -19.55 13.14
N LEU A 190 7.94 -20.38 12.28
CA LEU A 190 8.59 -20.83 11.05
C LEU A 190 8.74 -19.68 10.03
N SER A 191 7.74 -18.81 9.91
CA SER A 191 7.82 -17.63 9.04
C SER A 191 8.86 -16.63 9.54
N THR A 192 8.99 -16.41 10.85
CA THR A 192 10.05 -15.59 11.44
C THR A 192 11.43 -16.19 11.18
N GLN A 193 11.58 -17.50 11.33
CA GLN A 193 12.83 -18.20 11.03
C GLN A 193 13.21 -18.01 9.55
N VAL A 194 12.30 -18.36 8.63
CA VAL A 194 12.50 -18.21 7.18
C VAL A 194 12.84 -16.76 6.81
N THR A 195 12.09 -15.80 7.33
CA THR A 195 12.30 -14.37 7.08
C THR A 195 13.68 -13.93 7.57
N THR A 196 14.06 -14.31 8.80
CA THR A 196 15.34 -13.91 9.39
C THR A 196 16.53 -14.50 8.64
N SER A 197 16.45 -15.78 8.27
CA SER A 197 17.51 -16.45 7.53
C SER A 197 17.67 -15.86 6.13
N ILE A 198 16.57 -15.58 5.42
CA ILE A 198 16.61 -14.97 4.09
C ILE A 198 17.07 -13.51 4.15
N LYS A 199 16.66 -12.73 5.18
CA LYS A 199 17.17 -11.37 5.41
C LYS A 199 18.69 -11.33 5.51
N LYS A 200 19.31 -12.30 6.19
CA LYS A 200 20.78 -12.40 6.29
C LYS A 200 21.44 -12.59 4.91
N LEU A 201 20.81 -13.32 4.01
CA LEU A 201 21.32 -13.51 2.65
C LEU A 201 21.28 -12.22 1.81
N PHE A 202 20.19 -11.46 1.91
CA PHE A 202 19.98 -10.25 1.11
C PHE A 202 20.42 -8.95 1.79
N GLY A 203 20.80 -8.98 3.07
CA GLY A 203 21.07 -7.77 3.86
C GLY A 203 22.16 -6.86 3.31
N ASN A 204 23.07 -7.39 2.49
CA ASN A 204 24.13 -6.62 1.83
C ASN A 204 23.81 -6.23 0.38
N GLU A 205 22.65 -6.65 -0.15
CA GLU A 205 22.29 -6.37 -1.54
C GLU A 205 21.73 -4.96 -1.68
N LYS A 206 22.22 -4.24 -2.70
CA LYS A 206 21.81 -2.86 -2.93
C LYS A 206 20.31 -2.79 -3.26
N GLY A 207 19.60 -1.96 -2.53
CA GLY A 207 18.17 -1.75 -2.69
C GLY A 207 17.32 -2.87 -2.10
N PHE A 208 17.89 -3.86 -1.40
CA PHE A 208 17.09 -4.80 -0.63
C PHE A 208 16.27 -4.04 0.44
N SER A 209 14.99 -4.40 0.57
CA SER A 209 14.05 -3.73 1.46
C SER A 209 13.50 -4.69 2.50
N GLU A 210 12.80 -5.75 2.08
CA GLU A 210 12.09 -6.64 3.01
C GLU A 210 11.83 -8.02 2.40
N VAL A 211 11.59 -9.01 3.25
CA VAL A 211 11.18 -10.38 2.90
C VAL A 211 9.87 -10.69 3.60
N TYR A 212 8.94 -11.29 2.86
CA TYR A 212 7.66 -11.70 3.39
C TYR A 212 7.35 -13.15 3.06
N VAL A 213 6.98 -13.95 4.06
CA VAL A 213 6.41 -15.29 3.85
C VAL A 213 4.90 -15.14 3.60
N MET A 214 4.49 -15.44 2.37
CA MET A 214 3.10 -15.36 1.91
C MET A 214 2.25 -16.55 2.38
N LYS A 215 2.80 -17.75 2.37
CA LYS A 215 2.11 -18.94 2.87
C LYS A 215 3.08 -20.09 3.03
N LEU A 216 2.68 -21.05 3.85
CA LEU A 216 3.34 -22.34 4.01
C LEU A 216 2.35 -23.41 3.52
N THR A 217 2.82 -24.33 2.68
CA THR A 217 1.95 -25.34 2.05
C THR A 217 2.55 -26.75 2.12
N LYS A 218 1.69 -27.77 1.97
CA LYS A 218 2.04 -29.19 2.10
C LYS A 218 2.97 -29.69 0.98
N GLY A 219 3.88 -30.61 1.32
CA GLY A 219 4.80 -31.28 0.38
C GLY A 219 6.27 -31.28 0.80
N SER A 220 6.57 -31.53 2.09
CA SER A 220 7.62 -30.80 2.85
C SER A 220 7.28 -29.31 2.89
N VAL A 221 7.58 -28.57 3.95
CA VAL A 221 7.01 -27.21 4.07
C VAL A 221 7.46 -26.33 2.88
N ILE A 222 6.53 -25.97 1.99
CA ILE A 222 6.80 -25.07 0.88
C ILE A 222 6.45 -23.66 1.32
N ALA A 223 7.46 -22.81 1.48
CA ALA A 223 7.32 -21.40 1.78
C ALA A 223 7.20 -20.60 0.48
N SER A 224 6.02 -20.04 0.23
CA SER A 224 5.85 -19.00 -0.78
C SER A 224 6.33 -17.69 -0.16
N THR A 225 7.35 -17.09 -0.75
CA THR A 225 8.09 -15.96 -0.19
C THR A 225 8.19 -14.86 -1.24
N GLU A 226 8.20 -13.61 -0.80
CA GLU A 226 8.40 -12.44 -1.64
C GLU A 226 9.54 -11.61 -1.08
N VAL A 227 10.52 -11.27 -1.93
CA VAL A 227 11.58 -10.33 -1.59
C VAL A 227 11.38 -9.02 -2.34
N THR A 228 11.54 -7.92 -1.63
CA THR A 228 11.25 -6.57 -2.11
C THR A 228 12.55 -5.79 -2.29
N PHE A 229 12.72 -5.16 -3.45
CA PHE A 229 13.87 -4.34 -3.80
C PHE A 229 13.47 -2.95 -4.29
N SER A 230 14.37 -1.97 -4.20
CA SER A 230 14.28 -0.70 -4.90
C SER A 230 14.18 -0.91 -6.42
N PRO A 231 13.53 -0.01 -7.16
CA PRO A 231 13.36 -0.16 -8.60
C PRO A 231 14.71 -0.24 -9.32
N ALA A 232 14.82 -1.16 -10.27
CA ALA A 232 16.01 -1.40 -11.09
C ALA A 232 17.31 -1.68 -10.30
N SER A 233 17.22 -2.05 -9.01
CA SER A 233 18.41 -2.33 -8.19
C SER A 233 18.90 -3.77 -8.28
N THR A 234 18.05 -4.69 -8.75
CA THR A 234 18.38 -6.12 -8.88
C THR A 234 17.66 -6.76 -10.07
N SER A 235 17.93 -8.04 -10.32
CA SER A 235 17.32 -8.84 -11.38
C SER A 235 16.85 -10.21 -10.87
N PRO A 236 15.92 -10.88 -11.57
CA PRO A 236 15.51 -12.25 -11.26
C PRO A 236 16.69 -13.23 -11.12
N SER A 237 17.66 -13.12 -12.03
CA SER A 237 18.85 -13.98 -12.05
C SER A 237 19.75 -13.72 -10.85
N ARG A 238 19.91 -12.46 -10.43
CA ARG A 238 20.68 -12.10 -9.23
C ARG A 238 20.03 -12.65 -7.97
N VAL A 239 18.70 -12.49 -7.82
CA VAL A 239 17.94 -13.04 -6.68
C VAL A 239 18.09 -14.57 -6.60
N SER A 240 17.98 -15.27 -7.73
CA SER A 240 18.16 -16.73 -7.81
C SER A 240 19.57 -17.15 -7.37
N GLN A 241 20.60 -16.44 -7.83
CA GLN A 241 22.00 -16.73 -7.49
C GLN A 241 22.29 -16.55 -6.00
N ILE A 242 21.78 -15.48 -5.39
CA ILE A 242 21.95 -15.23 -3.95
C ILE A 242 21.30 -16.34 -3.13
N LEU A 243 20.08 -16.76 -3.50
CA LEU A 243 19.38 -17.85 -2.84
C LEU A 243 20.16 -19.18 -2.96
N LEU A 244 20.60 -19.54 -4.17
CA LEU A 244 21.35 -20.77 -4.43
C LEU A 244 22.68 -20.79 -3.67
N ASN A 245 23.44 -19.69 -3.70
CA ASN A 245 24.72 -19.57 -2.99
C ASN A 245 24.52 -19.52 -1.47
N GLY A 246 23.37 -19.04 -1.01
CA GLY A 246 23.02 -18.91 0.39
C GLY A 246 22.53 -20.19 1.05
N ILE A 247 22.23 -21.26 0.29
CA ILE A 247 21.70 -22.52 0.84
C ILE A 247 22.52 -23.05 2.02
N PRO A 248 23.87 -23.12 1.97
CA PRO A 248 24.66 -23.60 3.11
C PRO A 248 24.46 -22.76 4.38
N SER A 249 24.22 -21.45 4.24
CA SER A 249 23.94 -20.55 5.36
C SER A 249 22.50 -20.71 5.89
N LEU A 250 21.55 -21.10 5.05
CA LEU A 250 20.20 -21.44 5.49
C LEU A 250 20.18 -22.77 6.25
N GLU A 251 21.02 -23.72 5.84
CA GLU A 251 21.15 -25.01 6.53
C GLU A 251 21.68 -24.86 7.95
N THR A 252 22.66 -23.97 8.18
CA THR A 252 23.15 -23.67 9.54
C THR A 252 22.08 -23.03 10.43
N GLU A 253 21.10 -22.36 9.83
CA GLU A 253 19.94 -21.79 10.52
C GLU A 253 18.80 -22.81 10.68
N GLY A 254 19.01 -24.07 10.29
CA GLY A 254 18.04 -25.15 10.44
C GLY A 254 16.99 -25.21 9.32
N LEU A 255 17.27 -24.64 8.15
CA LEU A 255 16.41 -24.69 6.96
C LEU A 255 17.11 -25.43 5.83
N LYS A 256 16.81 -26.72 5.65
CA LYS A 256 17.33 -27.52 4.52
C LYS A 256 16.48 -27.28 3.29
N ILE A 257 17.00 -26.52 2.33
CA ILE A 257 16.24 -26.11 1.14
C ILE A 257 16.50 -27.08 -0.01
N ASP A 258 15.44 -27.49 -0.70
CA ASP A 258 15.54 -28.17 -1.99
C ASP A 258 16.00 -27.17 -3.07
N PRO A 259 17.22 -27.28 -3.62
CA PRO A 259 17.72 -26.33 -4.60
C PRO A 259 16.88 -26.30 -5.88
N THR A 260 16.17 -27.39 -6.21
CA THR A 260 15.30 -27.47 -7.39
C THR A 260 13.99 -26.70 -7.22
N SER A 261 13.65 -26.29 -5.99
CA SER A 261 12.46 -25.48 -5.71
C SER A 261 12.64 -23.99 -6.05
N ILE A 262 13.90 -23.54 -6.18
CA ILE A 262 14.25 -22.15 -6.54
C ILE A 262 14.15 -22.01 -8.07
N ASN A 263 12.93 -21.80 -8.57
CA ASN A 263 12.73 -21.33 -9.95
C ASN A 263 13.07 -19.84 -10.06
N PRO A 264 13.50 -19.36 -11.25
CA PRO A 264 13.76 -17.94 -11.45
C PRO A 264 12.52 -17.12 -11.04
N PRO A 265 12.65 -16.21 -10.05
CA PRO A 265 11.54 -15.37 -9.60
C PRO A 265 11.06 -14.53 -10.78
N VAL A 266 9.79 -14.65 -11.16
CA VAL A 266 9.25 -13.80 -12.23
C VAL A 266 8.94 -12.45 -11.59
N PRO A 267 9.52 -11.33 -12.07
CA PRO A 267 9.19 -10.02 -11.53
C PRO A 267 7.71 -9.75 -11.85
N SER A 268 6.96 -9.24 -10.87
CA SER A 268 5.58 -8.86 -11.09
C SER A 268 5.52 -7.77 -12.18
N THR A 269 4.99 -8.09 -13.35
CA THR A 269 4.76 -7.09 -14.39
C THR A 269 3.60 -6.19 -13.97
N PRO A 270 3.69 -4.87 -14.16
CA PRO A 270 2.54 -3.99 -14.03
C PRO A 270 1.46 -4.48 -15.00
N ARG A 271 0.36 -5.02 -14.47
CA ARG A 271 -0.76 -5.45 -15.31
C ARG A 271 -1.43 -4.18 -15.86
N PRO A 272 -1.56 -4.02 -17.19
CA PRO A 272 -2.34 -2.94 -17.75
C PRO A 272 -3.75 -2.99 -17.17
N PHE A 273 -4.25 -1.85 -16.70
CA PHE A 273 -5.60 -1.76 -16.16
C PHE A 273 -6.57 -2.29 -17.24
N PRO A 274 -7.46 -3.25 -16.92
CA PRO A 274 -8.35 -3.79 -17.93
C PRO A 274 -9.21 -2.66 -18.49
N GLY A 275 -9.27 -2.50 -19.81
CA GLY A 275 -9.98 -1.35 -20.43
C GLY A 275 -11.46 -1.24 -20.03
N PHE A 276 -12.08 -2.33 -19.57
CA PHE A 276 -13.44 -2.33 -19.04
C PHE A 276 -13.55 -1.73 -17.63
N ALA A 277 -12.50 -1.71 -16.83
CA ALA A 277 -12.54 -1.22 -15.45
C ALA A 277 -12.80 0.29 -15.40
N VAL A 278 -12.21 1.06 -16.33
CA VAL A 278 -12.49 2.50 -16.48
C VAL A 278 -13.95 2.73 -16.87
N ALA A 279 -14.49 1.91 -17.79
CA ALA A 279 -15.89 2.02 -18.20
C ALA A 279 -16.87 1.73 -17.05
N ILE A 280 -16.57 0.73 -16.21
CA ILE A 280 -17.39 0.40 -15.03
C ILE A 280 -17.34 1.52 -13.99
N ILE A 281 -16.15 2.09 -13.73
CA ILE A 281 -15.99 3.20 -12.77
C ILE A 281 -16.80 4.43 -13.21
N VAL A 282 -16.72 4.79 -14.50
CA VAL A 282 -17.49 5.92 -15.07
C VAL A 282 -18.99 5.64 -15.00
N LEU A 283 -19.41 4.42 -15.34
CA LEU A 283 -20.83 4.03 -15.31
C LEU A 283 -21.39 4.08 -13.87
N CYS A 284 -20.65 3.56 -12.89
CA CYS A 284 -21.02 3.62 -11.48
C CYS A 284 -21.05 5.07 -10.95
N GLY A 285 -20.06 5.89 -11.30
CA GLY A 285 -20.01 7.30 -10.90
C GLY A 285 -21.18 8.12 -11.45
N LEU A 286 -21.54 7.92 -12.72
CA LEU A 286 -22.70 8.56 -13.33
C LEU A 286 -24.02 8.08 -12.71
N ALA A 287 -24.14 6.78 -12.42
CA ALA A 287 -25.32 6.23 -11.78
C ALA A 287 -25.53 6.83 -10.37
N ILE A 288 -24.47 6.96 -9.57
CA ILE A 288 -24.53 7.58 -8.23
C ILE A 288 -24.97 9.04 -8.29
N LEU A 289 -24.63 9.78 -9.36
CA LEU A 289 -25.04 11.17 -9.54
C LEU A 289 -26.49 11.28 -10.05
N ILE A 290 -26.87 10.43 -11.01
CA ILE A 290 -28.16 10.51 -11.70
C ILE A 290 -29.30 9.92 -10.86
N ILE A 291 -29.10 8.81 -10.16
CA ILE A 291 -30.13 8.15 -9.33
C ILE A 291 -30.75 9.11 -8.30
N PRO A 292 -29.99 9.85 -7.47
CA PRO A 292 -30.58 10.78 -6.50
C PRO A 292 -31.31 11.94 -7.17
N ILE A 293 -30.82 12.44 -8.31
CA ILE A 293 -31.51 13.49 -9.08
C ILE A 293 -32.85 12.98 -9.59
N LEU A 294 -32.89 11.77 -10.16
CA LEU A 294 -34.13 11.14 -10.63
C LEU A 294 -35.11 10.88 -9.48
N ILE A 295 -34.62 10.44 -8.32
CA ILE A 295 -35.46 10.26 -7.12
C ILE A 295 -36.07 11.61 -6.69
N ILE A 296 -35.27 12.69 -6.62
CA ILE A 296 -35.75 14.03 -6.26
C ILE A 296 -36.78 14.53 -7.27
N VAL A 297 -36.55 14.36 -8.57
CA VAL A 297 -37.48 14.77 -9.63
C VAL A 297 -38.77 13.96 -9.57
N ALA A 298 -38.71 12.65 -9.36
CA ALA A 298 -39.89 11.79 -9.27
C ALA A 298 -40.72 12.07 -8.00
N LEU A 299 -40.07 12.44 -6.89
CA LEU A 299 -40.75 12.93 -5.69
C LEU A 299 -41.44 14.28 -5.93
N LYS A 300 -40.76 15.21 -6.61
CA LYS A 300 -41.28 16.57 -6.87
C LYS A 300 -42.38 16.61 -7.93
N THR A 301 -42.35 15.72 -8.91
CA THR A 301 -43.35 15.63 -9.99
C THR A 301 -44.53 14.72 -9.66
N GLY A 302 -44.51 14.05 -8.50
CA GLY A 302 -45.56 13.10 -8.09
C GLY A 302 -45.63 11.85 -8.97
N LEU A 303 -44.57 11.52 -9.73
CA LEU A 303 -44.54 10.42 -10.68
C LEU A 303 -44.78 9.06 -10.01
N PHE A 304 -44.32 8.89 -8.77
CA PHE A 304 -44.58 7.69 -7.96
C PHE A 304 -46.07 7.49 -7.63
N LYS A 305 -46.86 8.58 -7.48
CA LYS A 305 -48.32 8.48 -7.30
C LYS A 305 -49.03 8.00 -8.56
N LYS A 306 -48.54 8.39 -9.75
CA LYS A 306 -49.09 7.95 -11.04
C LYS A 306 -48.73 6.49 -11.37
N LEU A 307 -47.52 6.05 -11.07
CA LEU A 307 -47.11 4.65 -11.26
C LEU A 307 -47.83 3.70 -10.29
N ALA A 308 -48.07 4.10 -9.04
CA ALA A 308 -48.86 3.32 -8.09
C ALA A 308 -50.33 3.16 -8.54
N GLN A 309 -50.91 4.16 -9.22
CA GLN A 309 -52.24 4.04 -9.81
C GLN A 309 -52.28 3.15 -11.06
N ALA A 310 -51.22 3.12 -11.87
CA ALA A 310 -51.14 2.28 -13.07
C ALA A 310 -50.92 0.78 -12.76
N PHE A 311 -50.33 0.46 -11.60
CA PHE A 311 -50.11 -0.92 -11.14
C PHE A 311 -51.14 -1.41 -10.10
N SER A 312 -52.21 -0.65 -9.85
CA SER A 312 -53.37 -1.16 -9.11
C SER A 312 -54.07 -2.22 -9.98
N LEU A 313 -53.72 -3.48 -9.77
CA LEU A 313 -54.44 -4.62 -10.32
C LEU A 313 -55.90 -4.51 -9.87
N ARG A 314 -56.79 -4.20 -10.82
CA ARG A 314 -58.24 -4.25 -10.63
C ARG A 314 -58.59 -5.66 -10.17
N SER A 315 -59.08 -5.79 -8.94
CA SER A 315 -59.53 -7.07 -8.41
C SER A 315 -60.63 -7.63 -9.32
N PRO A 316 -60.61 -8.93 -9.68
CA PRO A 316 -61.66 -9.54 -10.48
C PRO A 316 -63.01 -9.36 -9.78
N ASP A 317 -63.97 -8.75 -10.50
CA ASP A 317 -65.35 -8.63 -10.03
C ASP A 317 -65.91 -10.05 -9.85
N TYR A 318 -66.26 -10.39 -8.61
CA TYR A 318 -66.86 -11.67 -8.23
C TYR A 318 -68.27 -11.71 -8.82
N TYR A 319 -68.52 -12.62 -9.75
CA TYR A 319 -69.88 -12.91 -10.21
C TYR A 319 -70.55 -13.81 -9.18
N ASP A 320 -71.58 -13.30 -8.51
CA ASP A 320 -72.59 -14.13 -7.88
C ASP A 320 -73.43 -14.78 -9.00
N PHE A 321 -73.50 -16.12 -8.99
CA PHE A 321 -74.70 -16.98 -9.10
C PHE A 321 -74.28 -18.43 -9.34
#